data_AF-A0A397UZ40-F1
#
_entry.id   AF-A0A397UZ40-F1
#
_cell.length_a   1.000
_cell.length_b   1.000
_cell.length_c   1.000
_cell.angle_alpha   90.00
_cell.angle_beta   90.00
_cell.angle_gamma   90.00
#
_symmetry.space_group_name_H-M   'P 1'
#
loop_
_entity.id
_entity.type
_entity.pdbx_description
1 polymer ?
#
loop_
_entity_poly.entity_id
_entity_poly.type
_entity_poly.pdbx_seq_one_letter_code
_entity_poly.pdbx_strand_id
1 'polypeptide(L)'
;MKHRNYNPEEYKKHYSSLRVYVEGSLDKYKGELQRVLWPIFVHAYLELVSKEHITQATEFFDTFQSDHSTHIKELKSLRVIAHAHHIKENELAQNFLSKKFPVQMTNTAYDIFIDFLQDKSFLLRIVNQHLNIEVGVSHTEIGIPGFSSQELEEFNQQDVQLGHMPMDPAMRDEIEKKLNDEDNYRIAQTEAEYQAGTDDQKVKREQSSDAPDRASIPLPSYKGSDIHAQVELIKDMSQRIELGPSTTLPSVCFYTFHNTHNSLNCISISEDTSLIAGGFSDSYIKLWNLKGEKLRGFQDFVNLSEINSASDLESKRENPGTDFKKLLGHSGPIFGLSFSPDNKYLVSCSEDRTVRLWSTDTYTNVVCYKGHNSPVWDVDFSPYGFYFATAGHDRTARLWSCDHIYPLRIFAGHLSDVDCVKFHPNSKYVITGSIDKSVRMWDVQRGSCFRIFSGHTGGIYCLAVSPDGRILASGGEDKTIMLWDLGDGKLLKKMIGHTDVIYSLDFSREGTILASGSADNTVRLWDVKKGISDDSYDMDNLSTNKVRSQDSETKPYSYMKDLMTALSTKKTPVYKIYFTRRNLCLAAGAYCANSTRM
;
A
#
# COMPACT_ATOMS: atom_id res chain seq x y z
N MET A 1 -11.19 -30.76 36.99
CA MET A 1 -11.71 -31.69 35.95
C MET A 1 -10.55 -32.56 35.49
N LYS A 2 -10.74 -33.89 35.48
CA LYS A 2 -9.70 -34.92 35.35
C LYS A 2 -8.84 -34.73 34.09
N HIS A 3 -7.51 -34.70 34.27
CA HIS A 3 -6.54 -34.93 33.20
C HIS A 3 -6.79 -36.32 32.59
N ARG A 4 -7.47 -36.39 31.44
CA ARG A 4 -7.39 -37.57 30.57
C ARG A 4 -5.96 -37.61 30.03
N ASN A 5 -5.25 -38.72 30.25
CA ASN A 5 -3.98 -39.00 29.58
C ASN A 5 -4.24 -38.99 28.07
N TYR A 6 -3.83 -37.93 27.39
CA TYR A 6 -3.93 -37.82 25.94
C TYR A 6 -2.70 -38.49 25.33
N ASN A 7 -2.91 -39.39 24.39
CA ASN A 7 -1.83 -39.99 23.63
C ASN A 7 -1.40 -39.01 22.51
N PRO A 8 -0.15 -38.53 22.47
CA PRO A 8 0.33 -37.61 21.43
C PRO A 8 0.11 -38.14 20.00
N GLU A 9 0.15 -39.46 19.82
CA GLU A 9 -0.09 -40.14 18.53
C GLU A 9 -1.51 -39.94 17.98
N GLU A 10 -2.48 -39.61 18.85
CA GLU A 10 -3.84 -39.33 18.42
C GLU A 10 -3.91 -38.05 17.58
N TYR A 11 -3.05 -37.04 17.82
CA TYR A 11 -3.07 -35.78 17.09
C TYR A 11 -2.76 -36.01 15.61
N LYS A 12 -1.70 -36.79 15.34
CA LYS A 12 -1.30 -37.18 13.98
C LYS A 12 -2.40 -38.00 13.30
N LYS A 13 -2.97 -39.00 13.98
CA LYS A 13 -4.01 -39.86 13.41
C LYS A 13 -5.31 -39.10 13.07
N HIS A 14 -5.77 -38.23 13.97
CA HIS A 14 -6.99 -37.45 13.75
C HIS A 14 -6.80 -36.42 12.64
N TYR A 15 -5.64 -35.75 12.59
CA TYR A 15 -5.34 -34.80 11.52
C TYR A 15 -5.19 -35.50 10.15
N SER A 16 -4.51 -36.65 10.07
CA SER A 16 -4.47 -37.45 8.84
C SER A 16 -5.86 -37.87 8.36
N SER A 17 -6.74 -38.27 9.29
CA SER A 17 -8.12 -38.64 8.96
C SER A 17 -8.90 -37.46 8.38
N LEU A 18 -8.72 -36.27 8.95
CA LEU A 18 -9.33 -35.05 8.44
C LEU A 18 -8.77 -34.69 7.06
N ARG A 19 -7.45 -34.75 6.88
CA ARG A 19 -6.79 -34.48 5.61
C ARG A 19 -7.31 -35.37 4.49
N VAL A 20 -7.36 -36.69 4.70
CA VAL A 20 -7.85 -37.65 3.69
C VAL A 20 -9.31 -37.36 3.33
N TYR A 21 -10.12 -37.00 4.32
CA TYR A 21 -11.51 -36.62 4.10
C TYR A 21 -11.65 -35.36 3.24
N VAL A 22 -10.87 -34.31 3.53
CA VAL A 22 -10.86 -33.07 2.76
C VAL A 22 -10.34 -33.29 1.34
N GLU A 23 -9.28 -34.10 1.16
CA GLU A 23 -8.73 -34.41 -0.16
C GLU A 23 -9.70 -35.23 -1.03
N GLY A 24 -10.47 -36.14 -0.40
CA GLY A 24 -11.49 -36.98 -1.04
C GLY A 24 -12.87 -36.34 -1.21
N SER A 25 -13.05 -35.10 -0.74
CA SER A 25 -14.29 -34.33 -0.88
C SER A 25 -14.47 -33.80 -2.31
N LEU A 26 -15.73 -33.57 -2.72
CA LEU A 26 -16.02 -33.00 -4.04
C LEU A 26 -15.41 -31.61 -4.19
N ASP A 27 -14.92 -31.32 -5.40
CA ASP A 27 -14.23 -30.06 -5.72
C ASP A 27 -15.07 -28.82 -5.38
N LYS A 28 -16.40 -28.92 -5.41
CA LYS A 28 -17.34 -27.83 -5.07
C LYS A 28 -17.13 -27.24 -3.68
N TYR A 29 -16.88 -28.07 -2.66
CA TYR A 29 -16.68 -27.63 -1.27
C TYR A 29 -15.29 -27.97 -0.72
N LYS A 30 -14.46 -28.66 -1.51
CA LYS A 30 -13.07 -28.97 -1.17
C LYS A 30 -12.25 -27.72 -0.82
N GLY A 31 -12.42 -26.65 -1.60
CA GLY A 31 -11.73 -25.38 -1.34
C GLY A 31 -12.11 -24.77 0.02
N GLU A 32 -13.37 -24.88 0.42
CA GLU A 32 -13.86 -24.40 1.72
C GLU A 32 -13.33 -25.26 2.87
N LEU A 33 -13.38 -26.58 2.72
CA LEU A 33 -12.88 -27.53 3.72
C LEU A 33 -11.36 -27.46 3.91
N GLN A 34 -10.61 -27.16 2.85
CA GLN A 34 -9.16 -26.93 2.94
C GLN A 34 -8.80 -25.76 3.87
N ARG A 35 -9.66 -24.73 3.97
CA ARG A 35 -9.44 -23.57 4.86
C ARG A 35 -9.44 -23.95 6.33
N VAL A 36 -10.17 -25.00 6.70
CA VAL A 36 -10.24 -25.49 8.10
C VAL A 36 -8.94 -26.19 8.50
N LEU A 37 -8.19 -26.77 7.55
CA LEU A 37 -6.98 -27.54 7.84
C LEU A 37 -5.91 -26.68 8.52
N TRP A 38 -5.72 -25.45 8.06
CA TRP A 38 -4.70 -24.53 8.60
C TRP A 38 -4.88 -24.22 10.10
N PRO A 39 -6.01 -23.63 10.55
CA PRO A 39 -6.19 -23.33 11.96
C PRO A 39 -6.15 -24.59 12.83
N ILE A 40 -6.74 -25.71 12.38
CA ILE A 40 -6.68 -26.97 13.13
C ILE A 40 -5.24 -27.45 13.28
N PHE A 41 -4.42 -27.37 12.22
CA PHE A 41 -3.01 -27.72 12.25
C PHE A 41 -2.23 -26.87 13.25
N VAL A 42 -2.38 -25.53 13.20
CA VAL A 42 -1.67 -24.61 14.09
C VAL A 42 -2.08 -24.84 15.55
N HIS A 43 -3.38 -24.99 15.83
CA HIS A 43 -3.86 -25.25 17.19
C HIS A 43 -3.42 -26.61 17.73
N ALA A 44 -3.44 -27.66 16.90
CA ALA A 44 -2.94 -28.98 17.28
C ALA A 44 -1.43 -28.93 17.61
N TYR A 45 -0.63 -28.22 16.80
CA TYR A 45 0.79 -28.02 17.04
C TYR A 45 1.05 -27.24 18.32
N LEU A 46 0.41 -26.08 18.52
CA LEU A 46 0.57 -25.26 19.72
C LEU A 46 0.12 -26.01 20.98
N GLU A 47 -0.94 -26.83 20.92
CA GLU A 47 -1.35 -27.66 22.05
C GLU A 47 -0.31 -28.73 22.39
N LEU A 48 0.30 -29.39 21.40
CA LEU A 48 1.40 -30.34 21.62
C LEU A 48 2.63 -29.68 22.25
N VAL A 49 3.02 -28.50 21.77
CA VAL A 49 4.14 -27.72 22.33
C VAL A 49 3.83 -27.23 23.75
N SER A 50 2.59 -26.80 24.02
CA SER A 50 2.16 -26.36 25.36
C SER A 50 2.20 -27.48 26.41
N LYS A 51 2.05 -28.73 25.96
CA LYS A 51 2.13 -29.95 26.79
C LYS A 51 3.54 -30.55 26.86
N GLU A 52 4.54 -29.85 26.30
CA GLU A 52 5.96 -30.24 26.30
C GLU A 52 6.26 -31.55 25.53
N HIS A 53 5.40 -31.93 24.58
CA HIS A 53 5.62 -33.08 23.69
C HIS A 53 6.42 -32.68 22.44
N ILE A 54 7.71 -32.34 22.64
CA ILE A 54 8.56 -31.70 21.62
C ILE A 54 8.78 -32.60 20.41
N THR A 55 9.14 -33.87 20.62
CA THR A 55 9.46 -34.79 19.51
C THR A 55 8.24 -35.07 18.63
N GLN A 56 7.06 -35.23 19.24
CA GLN A 56 5.82 -35.45 18.51
C GLN A 56 5.35 -34.17 17.82
N ALA A 57 5.55 -33.00 18.42
CA ALA A 57 5.27 -31.72 17.78
C ALA A 57 6.14 -31.51 16.53
N THR A 58 7.44 -31.81 16.60
CA THR A 58 8.35 -31.71 15.44
C THR A 58 7.98 -32.69 14.34
N GLU A 59 7.66 -33.95 14.70
CA GLU A 59 7.26 -34.95 13.71
C GLU A 59 5.92 -34.58 13.05
N PHE A 60 4.96 -34.10 13.84
CA PHE A 60 3.68 -33.59 13.34
C PHE A 60 3.87 -32.42 12.37
N PHE A 61 4.72 -31.47 12.74
CA PHE A 61 5.03 -30.31 11.92
C PHE A 61 5.70 -30.70 10.60
N ASP A 62 6.75 -31.52 10.65
CA ASP A 62 7.49 -31.93 9.46
C ASP A 62 6.64 -32.77 8.49
N THR A 63 5.69 -33.55 9.01
CA THR A 63 4.79 -34.39 8.20
C THR A 63 3.76 -33.57 7.41
N PHE A 64 3.20 -32.50 8.00
CA PHE A 64 2.05 -31.78 7.42
C PHE A 64 2.35 -30.35 6.94
N GLN A 65 3.58 -29.82 7.15
CA GLN A 65 3.94 -28.47 6.69
C GLN A 65 3.74 -28.26 5.18
N SER A 66 3.95 -29.29 4.36
CA SER A 66 3.82 -29.20 2.90
C SER A 66 2.40 -28.93 2.44
N ASP A 67 1.41 -29.30 3.25
CA ASP A 67 0.00 -29.14 2.91
C ASP A 67 -0.44 -27.66 2.97
N HIS A 68 0.33 -26.80 3.65
CA HIS A 68 0.00 -25.39 3.94
C HIS A 68 0.89 -24.41 3.17
N SER A 69 0.99 -24.61 1.85
CA SER A 69 1.83 -23.78 0.97
C SER A 69 1.45 -22.28 0.93
N THR A 70 0.24 -21.92 1.34
CA THR A 70 -0.22 -20.52 1.42
C THR A 70 0.33 -19.77 2.64
N HIS A 71 0.84 -20.48 3.65
CA HIS A 71 1.25 -19.92 4.94
C HIS A 71 2.75 -20.08 5.23
N ILE A 72 3.61 -19.94 4.22
CA ILE A 72 5.06 -20.20 4.34
C ILE A 72 5.72 -19.31 5.39
N LYS A 73 5.31 -18.04 5.52
CA LYS A 73 5.88 -17.11 6.50
C LYS A 73 5.49 -17.50 7.93
N GLU A 74 4.21 -17.81 8.12
CA GLU A 74 3.68 -18.27 9.41
C GLU A 74 4.32 -19.61 9.81
N LEU A 75 4.49 -20.54 8.88
CA LEU A 75 5.20 -21.81 9.09
C LEU A 75 6.65 -21.58 9.54
N LYS A 76 7.38 -20.65 8.91
CA LYS A 76 8.74 -20.31 9.33
C LYS A 76 8.78 -19.76 10.76
N SER A 77 7.82 -18.91 11.13
CA SER A 77 7.69 -18.39 12.50
C SER A 77 7.33 -19.49 13.50
N LEU A 78 6.37 -20.36 13.17
CA LEU A 78 5.94 -21.47 14.02
C LEU A 78 7.04 -22.50 14.25
N ARG A 79 7.90 -22.76 13.25
CA ARG A 79 9.03 -23.70 13.37
C ARG A 79 10.02 -23.34 14.48
N VAL A 80 10.12 -22.05 14.84
CA VAL A 80 10.99 -21.57 15.93
C VAL A 80 10.43 -21.96 17.31
N ILE A 81 9.13 -22.30 17.40
CA ILE A 81 8.42 -22.55 18.65
C ILE A 81 8.57 -24.02 19.10
N ALA A 82 9.72 -24.36 19.69
CA ALA A 82 9.93 -25.70 20.26
C ALA A 82 9.41 -25.89 21.70
N HIS A 83 9.33 -24.81 22.49
CA HIS A 83 9.04 -24.89 23.92
C HIS A 83 7.86 -24.00 24.34
N ALA A 84 7.24 -24.33 25.48
CA ALA A 84 6.12 -23.55 26.03
C ALA A 84 6.48 -22.08 26.34
N HIS A 85 7.75 -21.76 26.62
CA HIS A 85 8.18 -20.37 26.79
C HIS A 85 8.24 -19.60 25.45
N HIS A 86 8.61 -20.25 24.34
CA HIS A 86 8.56 -19.64 23.01
C HIS A 86 7.12 -19.28 22.60
N ILE A 87 6.11 -19.98 23.11
CA ILE A 87 4.70 -19.61 22.87
C ILE A 87 4.37 -18.24 23.47
N LYS A 88 4.98 -17.89 24.61
CA LYS A 88 4.77 -16.58 25.26
C LYS A 88 5.48 -15.45 24.54
N GLU A 89 6.65 -15.72 23.98
CA GLU A 89 7.45 -14.74 23.25
C GLU A 89 6.96 -14.53 21.81
N ASN A 90 6.46 -15.58 21.16
CA ASN A 90 5.99 -15.48 19.79
C ASN A 90 4.57 -14.89 19.74
N GLU A 91 4.49 -13.66 19.24
CA GLU A 91 3.25 -12.91 19.13
C GLU A 91 2.20 -13.59 18.23
N LEU A 92 2.63 -14.30 17.18
CA LEU A 92 1.72 -15.04 16.29
C LEU A 92 1.01 -16.16 17.06
N ALA A 93 1.75 -16.92 17.87
CA ALA A 93 1.17 -18.00 18.67
C ALA A 93 0.18 -17.47 19.71
N GLN A 94 0.48 -16.33 20.34
CA GLN A 94 -0.46 -15.66 21.27
C GLN A 94 -1.74 -15.20 20.56
N ASN A 95 -1.63 -14.69 19.33
CA ASN A 95 -2.81 -14.29 18.54
C ASN A 95 -3.72 -15.48 18.22
N PHE A 96 -3.15 -16.60 17.78
CA PHE A 96 -3.94 -17.82 17.55
C PHE A 96 -4.59 -18.34 18.84
N LEU A 97 -3.89 -18.30 19.99
CA LEU A 97 -4.45 -18.81 21.25
C LEU A 97 -5.52 -17.90 21.87
N SER A 98 -5.39 -16.58 21.71
CA SER A 98 -6.29 -15.60 22.34
C SER A 98 -7.54 -15.29 21.51
N LYS A 99 -7.49 -15.45 20.19
CA LYS A 99 -8.60 -15.14 19.28
C LYS A 99 -9.11 -16.40 18.60
N LYS A 100 -10.43 -16.47 18.40
CA LYS A 100 -11.03 -17.52 17.56
C LYS A 100 -10.74 -17.22 16.09
N PHE A 101 -10.31 -18.24 15.35
CA PHE A 101 -10.04 -18.12 13.93
C PHE A 101 -11.35 -18.21 13.14
N PRO A 102 -11.75 -17.17 12.40
CA PRO A 102 -12.97 -17.20 11.61
C PRO A 102 -12.76 -18.03 10.34
N VAL A 103 -13.70 -18.93 10.08
CA VAL A 103 -13.75 -19.74 8.86
C VAL A 103 -15.12 -19.60 8.24
N GLN A 104 -15.14 -19.23 6.97
CA GLN A 104 -16.37 -19.15 6.20
C GLN A 104 -16.57 -20.39 5.33
N MET A 105 -17.78 -20.92 5.38
CA MET A 105 -18.19 -22.04 4.53
C MET A 105 -19.68 -21.95 4.20
N THR A 106 -20.07 -22.60 3.12
CA THR A 106 -21.48 -22.73 2.72
C THR A 106 -22.24 -23.63 3.68
N ASN A 107 -23.57 -23.48 3.76
CA ASN A 107 -24.44 -24.37 4.54
C ASN A 107 -24.14 -25.85 4.24
N THR A 108 -23.99 -26.19 2.95
CA THR A 108 -23.69 -27.55 2.53
C THR A 108 -22.33 -28.06 3.02
N ALA A 109 -21.29 -27.23 2.98
CA ALA A 109 -19.97 -27.63 3.45
C ALA A 109 -19.94 -27.75 4.98
N TYR A 110 -20.67 -26.88 5.68
CA TYR A 110 -20.81 -26.93 7.13
C TYR A 110 -21.47 -28.22 7.60
N ASP A 111 -22.60 -28.60 7.01
CA ASP A 111 -23.33 -29.81 7.40
C ASP A 111 -22.46 -31.06 7.21
N ILE A 112 -21.80 -31.16 6.04
CA ILE A 112 -20.86 -32.23 5.70
C ILE A 112 -19.70 -32.28 6.70
N PHE A 113 -19.15 -31.12 7.07
CA PHE A 113 -18.04 -31.02 8.02
C PHE A 113 -18.45 -31.41 9.43
N ILE A 114 -19.61 -30.96 9.91
CA ILE A 114 -20.14 -31.32 11.23
C ILE A 114 -20.44 -32.82 11.30
N ASP A 115 -21.04 -33.41 10.27
CA ASP A 115 -21.31 -34.86 10.21
C ASP A 115 -20.01 -35.67 10.34
N PHE A 116 -18.93 -35.24 9.68
CA PHE A 116 -17.61 -35.86 9.86
C PHE A 116 -17.07 -35.71 11.29
N LEU A 117 -17.31 -34.57 11.93
CA LEU A 117 -16.82 -34.29 13.28
C LEU A 117 -17.60 -35.03 14.39
N GLN A 118 -18.84 -35.44 14.15
CA GLN A 118 -19.65 -36.17 15.14
C GLN A 118 -18.94 -37.43 15.65
N ASP A 119 -18.22 -38.13 14.77
CA ASP A 119 -17.46 -39.34 15.10
C ASP A 119 -16.07 -39.05 15.71
N LYS A 120 -15.65 -37.77 15.78
CA LYS A 120 -14.29 -37.35 16.15
C LYS A 120 -14.29 -36.30 17.26
N SER A 121 -14.57 -36.74 18.48
CA SER A 121 -14.63 -35.88 19.69
C SER A 121 -13.41 -34.96 19.91
N PHE A 122 -12.21 -35.38 19.47
CA PHE A 122 -10.99 -34.58 19.59
C PHE A 122 -11.01 -33.33 18.68
N LEU A 123 -11.33 -33.51 17.39
CA LEU A 123 -11.38 -32.40 16.42
C LEU A 123 -12.52 -31.45 16.77
N LEU A 124 -13.67 -32.00 17.19
CA LEU A 124 -14.83 -31.22 17.64
C LEU A 124 -14.46 -30.26 18.79
N ARG A 125 -13.61 -30.70 19.73
CA ARG A 125 -13.12 -29.85 20.82
C ARG A 125 -12.29 -28.67 20.30
N ILE A 126 -11.32 -28.93 19.42
CA ILE A 126 -10.47 -27.87 18.85
C ILE A 126 -11.33 -26.87 18.08
N VAL A 127 -12.26 -27.38 17.28
CA VAL A 127 -13.20 -26.55 16.51
C VAL A 127 -14.04 -25.68 17.45
N ASN A 128 -14.68 -26.25 18.47
CA ASN A 128 -15.53 -25.46 19.38
C ASN A 128 -14.75 -24.43 20.22
N GLN A 129 -13.49 -24.71 20.55
CA GLN A 129 -12.68 -23.82 21.38
C GLN A 129 -12.01 -22.70 20.57
N HIS A 130 -11.55 -23.01 19.37
CA HIS A 130 -10.61 -22.15 18.64
C HIS A 130 -11.11 -21.67 17.27
N LEU A 131 -12.16 -22.28 16.73
CA LEU A 131 -12.73 -21.88 15.46
C LEU A 131 -14.04 -21.10 15.68
N ASN A 132 -14.27 -20.10 14.85
CA ASN A 132 -15.56 -19.46 14.66
C ASN A 132 -16.02 -19.77 13.24
N ILE A 133 -16.98 -20.69 13.08
CA ILE A 133 -17.45 -21.08 11.75
C ILE A 133 -18.69 -20.25 11.40
N GLU A 134 -18.58 -19.45 10.35
CA GLU A 134 -19.68 -18.69 9.78
C GLU A 134 -20.25 -19.40 8.57
N VAL A 135 -21.57 -19.55 8.60
CA VAL A 135 -22.30 -20.25 7.56
C VAL A 135 -23.03 -19.22 6.69
N GLY A 136 -22.62 -19.08 5.43
CA GLY A 136 -23.13 -18.04 4.53
C GLY A 136 -22.75 -18.24 3.07
N VAL A 137 -23.19 -17.32 2.20
CA VAL A 137 -22.75 -17.29 0.79
C VAL A 137 -21.32 -16.77 0.78
N SER A 138 -20.36 -17.59 0.36
CA SER A 138 -18.94 -17.24 0.44
C SER A 138 -18.62 -16.08 -0.50
N HIS A 139 -18.30 -14.90 0.05
CA HIS A 139 -17.83 -13.76 -0.76
C HIS A 139 -16.36 -13.39 -0.54
N THR A 140 -15.62 -14.04 0.36
CA THR A 140 -14.19 -13.74 0.53
C THR A 140 -13.34 -15.01 0.72
N GLU A 141 -12.15 -15.01 0.11
CA GLU A 141 -11.23 -16.17 0.11
C GLU A 141 -10.46 -16.31 1.44
N ILE A 142 -10.34 -15.24 2.25
CA ILE A 142 -9.57 -15.23 3.51
C ILE A 142 -10.20 -14.20 4.48
N GLY A 143 -10.57 -14.65 5.68
CA GLY A 143 -11.05 -13.79 6.77
C GLY A 143 -9.94 -13.28 7.68
N ILE A 144 -10.13 -12.10 8.28
CA ILE A 144 -9.22 -11.53 9.28
C ILE A 144 -9.51 -12.17 10.64
N PRO A 145 -8.50 -12.66 11.39
CA PRO A 145 -8.71 -13.19 12.73
C PRO A 145 -9.42 -12.20 13.68
N GLY A 146 -10.67 -12.51 14.03
CA GLY A 146 -11.48 -11.77 15.02
C GLY A 146 -12.63 -10.92 14.47
N PHE A 147 -12.86 -10.89 13.16
CA PHE A 147 -14.06 -10.29 12.56
C PHE A 147 -14.81 -11.33 11.72
N SER A 148 -16.13 -11.47 11.92
CA SER A 148 -16.97 -12.17 10.96
C SER A 148 -17.17 -11.34 9.69
N SER A 149 -17.45 -11.95 8.52
CA SER A 149 -17.68 -11.11 7.32
C SER A 149 -18.98 -10.32 7.40
N GLN A 150 -19.97 -10.80 8.15
CA GLN A 150 -21.19 -10.03 8.41
C GLN A 150 -20.89 -8.81 9.31
N GLU A 151 -20.13 -8.99 10.41
CA GLU A 151 -19.68 -7.85 11.22
C GLU A 151 -18.75 -6.92 10.44
N LEU A 152 -17.94 -7.45 9.51
CA LEU A 152 -17.06 -6.65 8.66
C LEU A 152 -17.86 -5.82 7.65
N GLU A 153 -18.89 -6.40 7.04
CA GLU A 153 -19.81 -5.70 6.15
C GLU A 153 -20.61 -4.63 6.91
N GLU A 154 -21.14 -4.96 8.09
CA GLU A 154 -21.81 -3.98 8.97
C GLU A 154 -20.85 -2.87 9.43
N PHE A 155 -19.62 -3.23 9.77
CA PHE A 155 -18.58 -2.26 10.15
C PHE A 155 -18.21 -1.35 8.98
N ASN A 156 -18.14 -1.90 7.77
CA ASN A 156 -17.83 -1.18 6.54
C ASN A 156 -19.02 -0.35 6.01
N GLN A 157 -20.22 -0.46 6.57
CA GLN A 157 -21.37 0.37 6.19
C GLN A 157 -21.37 1.76 6.87
N GLN A 158 -20.38 2.10 7.70
CA GLN A 158 -20.32 3.42 8.34
C GLN A 158 -20.18 4.55 7.32
N ASP A 159 -20.92 5.65 7.46
CA ASP A 159 -20.81 6.78 6.52
C ASP A 159 -19.39 7.37 6.44
N VAL A 160 -18.92 7.56 5.20
CA VAL A 160 -17.60 8.13 4.88
C VAL A 160 -17.76 9.36 4.00
N GLN A 161 -16.84 10.33 4.14
CA GLN A 161 -16.81 11.55 3.35
C GLN A 161 -15.63 11.53 2.38
N LEU A 162 -15.82 10.96 1.20
CA LEU A 162 -14.76 10.69 0.24
C LEU A 162 -14.54 11.84 -0.75
N GLY A 163 -15.41 12.84 -0.75
CA GLY A 163 -15.23 14.02 -1.59
C GLY A 163 -13.91 14.75 -1.32
N HIS A 164 -13.44 15.47 -2.33
CA HIS A 164 -12.29 16.37 -2.20
C HIS A 164 -12.58 17.47 -1.18
N MET A 165 -11.56 17.88 -0.43
CA MET A 165 -11.72 19.00 0.49
C MET A 165 -11.99 20.29 -0.30
N PRO A 166 -12.99 21.10 0.11
CA PRO A 166 -13.25 22.36 -0.55
C PRO A 166 -12.09 23.33 -0.35
N MET A 167 -11.75 24.03 -1.42
CA MET A 167 -10.75 25.09 -1.42
C MET A 167 -11.26 26.31 -0.65
N ASP A 168 -10.34 27.04 0.00
CA ASP A 168 -10.67 28.28 0.68
C ASP A 168 -11.21 29.32 -0.32
N PRO A 169 -12.40 29.92 -0.10
CA PRO A 169 -12.95 30.93 -0.99
C PRO A 169 -11.99 32.09 -1.26
N ALA A 170 -11.24 32.56 -0.25
CA ALA A 170 -10.30 33.66 -0.42
C ALA A 170 -9.13 33.28 -1.34
N MET A 171 -8.57 32.07 -1.14
CA MET A 171 -7.52 31.54 -2.02
C MET A 171 -8.04 31.36 -3.45
N ARG A 172 -9.27 30.86 -3.60
CA ARG A 172 -9.90 30.67 -4.91
C ARG A 172 -10.04 32.00 -5.65
N ASP A 173 -10.55 33.04 -4.99
CA ASP A 173 -10.71 34.36 -5.59
C ASP A 173 -9.36 34.97 -6.01
N GLU A 174 -8.31 34.79 -5.20
CA GLU A 174 -6.95 35.24 -5.54
C GLU A 174 -6.35 34.48 -6.74
N ILE A 175 -6.62 33.18 -6.87
CA ILE A 175 -6.19 32.37 -8.01
C ILE A 175 -6.93 32.78 -9.27
N GLU A 176 -8.25 32.94 -9.20
CA GLU A 176 -9.08 33.40 -10.32
C GLU A 176 -8.62 34.78 -10.78
N LYS A 177 -8.30 35.69 -9.84
CA LYS A 177 -7.73 36.98 -10.17
C LYS A 177 -6.37 36.86 -10.89
N LYS A 178 -5.44 36.05 -10.39
CA LYS A 178 -4.13 35.88 -11.02
C LYS A 178 -4.21 35.26 -12.42
N LEU A 179 -5.08 34.28 -12.61
CA LEU A 179 -5.32 33.68 -13.93
C LEU A 179 -5.90 34.72 -14.90
N ASN A 180 -6.89 35.49 -14.48
CA ASN A 180 -7.47 36.55 -15.28
C ASN A 180 -6.45 37.66 -15.61
N ASP A 181 -5.61 38.06 -14.65
CA ASP A 181 -4.57 39.06 -14.87
C ASP A 181 -3.54 38.56 -15.91
N GLU A 182 -3.14 37.28 -15.86
CA GLU A 182 -2.25 36.67 -16.85
C GLU A 182 -2.91 36.52 -18.23
N ASP A 183 -4.17 36.13 -18.29
CA ASP A 183 -4.91 35.99 -19.55
C ASP A 183 -5.18 37.36 -20.18
N ASN A 184 -5.55 38.37 -19.39
CA ASN A 184 -5.64 39.77 -19.86
C ASN A 184 -4.30 40.29 -20.37
N TYR A 185 -3.19 39.95 -19.70
CA TYR A 185 -1.86 40.32 -20.17
C TYR A 185 -1.51 39.61 -21.49
N ARG A 186 -1.84 38.32 -21.63
CA ARG A 186 -1.68 37.59 -22.89
C ARG A 186 -2.54 38.19 -23.99
N ILE A 187 -3.81 38.50 -23.73
CA ILE A 187 -4.73 39.14 -24.67
C ILE A 187 -4.17 40.50 -25.07
N ALA A 188 -3.73 41.34 -24.14
CA ALA A 188 -3.13 42.64 -24.45
C ALA A 188 -1.83 42.52 -25.28
N GLN A 189 -1.04 41.45 -25.12
CA GLN A 189 0.11 41.15 -25.97
C GLN A 189 -0.30 40.62 -27.35
N THR A 190 -1.43 39.92 -27.45
CA THR A 190 -1.93 39.28 -28.68
C THR A 190 -2.85 40.20 -29.48
N GLU A 191 -3.44 41.23 -28.86
CA GLU A 191 -4.29 42.28 -29.48
C GLU A 191 -3.51 43.23 -30.42
N ALA A 192 -2.21 43.00 -30.63
CA ALA A 192 -1.49 43.51 -31.81
C ALA A 192 -1.83 42.73 -33.10
N GLU A 193 -2.39 41.50 -33.01
CA GLU A 193 -2.86 40.70 -34.14
C GLU A 193 -4.12 39.89 -33.75
N TYR A 194 -5.28 40.37 -34.22
CA TYR A 194 -6.60 39.72 -34.25
C TYR A 194 -7.49 39.71 -32.98
N GLN A 195 -8.63 40.40 -33.12
CA GLN A 195 -9.84 40.24 -32.31
C GLN A 195 -10.56 38.94 -32.65
N ALA A 196 -10.79 38.07 -31.67
CA ALA A 196 -11.89 37.12 -31.68
C ALA A 196 -12.25 36.73 -30.24
N GLY A 197 -13.53 36.88 -29.89
CA GLY A 197 -14.05 36.56 -28.56
C GLY A 197 -14.06 35.06 -28.27
N THR A 198 -13.99 34.74 -26.99
CA THR A 198 -14.19 33.38 -26.47
C THR A 198 -15.19 33.42 -25.33
N ASP A 199 -16.23 32.59 -25.45
CA ASP A 199 -17.17 32.24 -24.39
C ASP A 199 -16.40 31.62 -23.21
N ASP A 200 -16.41 32.31 -22.07
CA ASP A 200 -15.92 31.78 -20.80
C ASP A 200 -16.88 30.68 -20.32
N GLN A 201 -16.63 29.44 -20.73
CA GLN A 201 -17.16 28.29 -20.01
C GLN A 201 -16.44 28.20 -18.67
N LYS A 202 -16.99 28.88 -17.67
CA LYS A 202 -16.66 28.68 -16.26
C LYS A 202 -16.96 27.22 -15.91
N VAL A 203 -15.94 26.37 -15.91
CA VAL A 203 -16.02 25.04 -15.29
C VAL A 203 -16.09 25.24 -13.78
N LYS A 204 -17.29 25.56 -13.30
CA LYS A 204 -17.60 25.59 -11.89
C LYS A 204 -17.53 24.14 -11.42
N ARG A 205 -16.41 23.73 -10.83
CA ARG A 205 -16.30 22.43 -10.17
C ARG A 205 -17.37 22.40 -9.07
N GLU A 206 -18.45 21.65 -9.30
CA GLU A 206 -19.50 21.48 -8.31
C GLU A 206 -18.85 20.84 -7.08
N GLN A 207 -19.10 21.43 -5.91
CA GLN A 207 -18.70 20.81 -4.65
C GLN A 207 -19.46 19.48 -4.58
N SER A 208 -18.74 18.37 -4.59
CA SER A 208 -19.34 17.05 -4.40
C SER A 208 -20.10 17.09 -3.07
N SER A 209 -21.34 16.61 -3.06
CA SER A 209 -22.19 16.57 -1.86
C SER A 209 -21.56 15.81 -0.68
N ASP A 210 -20.55 14.98 -0.95
CA ASP A 210 -19.83 14.14 0.00
C ASP A 210 -18.46 14.72 0.45
N ALA A 211 -18.23 16.02 0.21
CA ALA A 211 -16.99 16.67 0.64
C ALA A 211 -16.96 16.86 2.17
N PRO A 212 -15.83 16.59 2.84
CA PRO A 212 -15.70 16.85 4.27
C PRO A 212 -15.66 18.36 4.56
N ASP A 213 -16.11 18.74 5.75
CA ASP A 213 -16.01 20.11 6.23
C ASP A 213 -14.54 20.50 6.43
N ARG A 214 -14.13 21.69 5.97
CA ARG A 214 -12.76 22.20 6.09
C ARG A 214 -12.34 22.36 7.55
N ALA A 215 -13.29 22.62 8.45
CA ALA A 215 -13.03 22.72 9.89
C ALA A 215 -12.75 21.37 10.56
N SER A 216 -12.99 20.23 9.88
CA SER A 216 -12.76 18.90 10.46
C SER A 216 -11.28 18.63 10.75
N ILE A 217 -10.37 19.24 9.97
CA ILE A 217 -8.93 19.08 10.13
C ILE A 217 -8.30 20.47 10.15
N PRO A 218 -7.55 20.83 11.21
CA PRO A 218 -6.89 22.11 11.26
C PRO A 218 -5.74 22.14 10.25
N LEU A 219 -5.98 22.75 9.09
CA LEU A 219 -4.96 23.00 8.08
C LEU A 219 -4.32 24.37 8.30
N PRO A 220 -3.03 24.54 7.98
CA PRO A 220 -2.38 25.84 8.06
C PRO A 220 -3.00 26.83 7.08
N SER A 221 -2.87 28.12 7.39
CA SER A 221 -3.21 29.20 6.46
C SER A 221 -2.35 29.11 5.20
N TYR A 222 -2.94 29.43 4.07
CA TYR A 222 -2.23 29.40 2.81
C TYR A 222 -1.17 30.50 2.68
N LYS A 223 -0.12 30.19 1.93
CA LYS A 223 0.96 31.12 1.60
C LYS A 223 0.84 31.58 0.15
N GLY A 224 1.44 32.72 -0.18
CA GLY A 224 1.49 33.21 -1.56
C GLY A 224 2.18 32.25 -2.54
N SER A 225 3.11 31.42 -2.06
CA SER A 225 3.73 30.33 -2.84
C SER A 225 2.72 29.27 -3.25
N ASP A 226 1.78 28.95 -2.36
CA ASP A 226 0.80 27.90 -2.57
C ASP A 226 -0.15 28.32 -3.69
N ILE A 227 -0.53 29.61 -3.72
CA ILE A 227 -1.30 30.20 -4.82
C ILE A 227 -0.59 30.03 -6.15
N HIS A 228 0.72 30.30 -6.20
CA HIS A 228 1.49 30.16 -7.44
C HIS A 228 1.55 28.68 -7.89
N ALA A 229 1.80 27.76 -6.96
CA ALA A 229 1.81 26.32 -7.23
C ALA A 229 0.43 25.82 -7.72
N GLN A 230 -0.67 26.33 -7.17
CA GLN A 230 -2.02 26.01 -7.62
C GLN A 230 -2.32 26.57 -9.01
N VAL A 231 -1.90 27.80 -9.32
CA VAL A 231 -2.01 28.38 -10.67
C VAL A 231 -1.24 27.52 -11.69
N GLU A 232 -0.01 27.11 -11.37
CA GLU A 232 0.79 26.22 -12.24
C GLU A 232 0.11 24.85 -12.41
N LEU A 233 -0.46 24.31 -11.33
CA LEU A 233 -1.22 23.06 -11.37
C LEU A 233 -2.45 23.16 -12.27
N ILE A 234 -3.18 24.29 -12.25
CA ILE A 234 -4.32 24.53 -13.17
C ILE A 234 -3.84 24.62 -14.62
N LYS A 235 -2.72 25.29 -14.88
CA LYS A 235 -2.11 25.34 -16.23
C LYS A 235 -1.67 23.97 -16.73
N ASP A 236 -1.11 23.14 -15.84
CA ASP A 236 -0.75 21.76 -16.20
C ASP A 236 -1.98 20.89 -16.45
N MET A 237 -3.07 21.12 -15.71
CA MET A 237 -4.35 20.44 -15.92
C MET A 237 -4.94 20.75 -17.30
N SER A 238 -4.84 21.99 -17.78
CA SER A 238 -5.35 22.34 -19.12
C SER A 238 -4.50 21.76 -20.25
N GLN A 239 -3.23 21.43 -19.98
CA GLN A 239 -2.31 20.78 -20.93
C GLN A 239 -2.26 19.25 -20.78
N ARG A 240 -3.11 18.67 -19.92
CA ARG A 240 -3.13 17.25 -19.64
C ARG A 240 -3.70 16.48 -20.84
N ILE A 241 -3.06 15.36 -21.17
CA ILE A 241 -3.58 14.42 -22.16
C ILE A 241 -4.57 13.49 -21.45
N GLU A 242 -5.80 13.42 -21.94
CA GLU A 242 -6.80 12.48 -21.43
C GLU A 242 -6.41 11.05 -21.76
N LEU A 243 -6.14 10.26 -20.72
CA LEU A 243 -5.81 8.85 -20.85
C LEU A 243 -7.07 8.00 -20.76
N GLY A 244 -7.17 7.02 -21.64
CA GLY A 244 -8.29 6.08 -21.66
C GLY A 244 -7.85 4.72 -22.20
N PRO A 245 -8.40 3.63 -21.66
CA PRO A 245 -8.04 2.27 -22.07
C PRO A 245 -8.23 1.97 -23.56
N SER A 246 -9.17 2.68 -24.20
CA SER A 246 -9.48 2.56 -25.63
C SER A 246 -9.02 3.76 -26.47
N THR A 247 -8.51 4.83 -25.85
CA THR A 247 -8.18 6.09 -26.54
C THR A 247 -6.66 6.27 -26.65
N THR A 248 -5.97 6.42 -25.53
CA THR A 248 -4.54 6.71 -25.48
C THR A 248 -3.88 6.05 -24.26
N LEU A 249 -2.75 5.38 -24.51
CA LEU A 249 -1.92 4.81 -23.45
C LEU A 249 -0.89 5.84 -22.97
N PRO A 250 -0.52 5.84 -21.68
CA PRO A 250 0.52 6.70 -21.17
C PRO A 250 1.89 6.31 -21.73
N SER A 251 2.73 7.33 -21.95
CA SER A 251 4.15 7.11 -22.16
C SER A 251 4.81 6.78 -20.83
N VAL A 252 5.62 5.71 -20.80
CA VAL A 252 6.37 5.30 -19.61
C VAL A 252 7.84 5.67 -19.79
N CYS A 253 8.33 6.61 -18.99
CA CYS A 253 9.75 6.96 -18.91
C CYS A 253 10.38 6.20 -17.74
N PHE A 254 11.41 5.40 -18.02
CA PHE A 254 12.08 4.59 -17.02
C PHE A 254 13.44 5.17 -16.62
N TYR A 255 13.60 5.51 -15.35
CA TYR A 255 14.85 5.94 -14.74
C TYR A 255 15.57 4.76 -14.10
N THR A 256 16.69 4.35 -14.72
CA THR A 256 17.55 3.28 -14.21
C THR A 256 18.69 3.87 -13.37
N PHE A 257 18.75 3.51 -12.09
CA PHE A 257 19.89 3.82 -11.24
C PHE A 257 20.99 2.78 -11.43
N HIS A 258 22.11 3.23 -11.99
CA HIS A 258 23.33 2.42 -12.14
C HIS A 258 24.26 2.56 -10.93
N ASN A 259 25.13 1.57 -10.73
CA ASN A 259 26.15 1.54 -9.67
C ASN A 259 25.61 1.71 -8.24
N THR A 260 24.40 1.21 -7.97
CA THR A 260 23.82 1.20 -6.62
C THR A 260 24.29 0.03 -5.78
N HIS A 261 24.92 -0.99 -6.37
CA HIS A 261 25.41 -2.18 -5.65
C HIS A 261 24.34 -2.82 -4.73
N ASN A 262 23.07 -2.81 -5.17
CA ASN A 262 21.91 -3.32 -4.41
C ASN A 262 21.65 -2.64 -3.05
N SER A 263 22.18 -1.43 -2.81
CA SER A 263 21.91 -0.69 -1.58
C SER A 263 20.76 0.31 -1.67
N LEU A 264 20.09 0.44 -2.82
CA LEU A 264 18.92 1.32 -2.97
C LEU A 264 17.64 0.59 -2.51
N ASN A 265 16.99 1.10 -1.47
CA ASN A 265 15.80 0.50 -0.88
C ASN A 265 14.50 1.17 -1.33
N CYS A 266 14.49 2.49 -1.42
CA CYS A 266 13.30 3.27 -1.75
C CYS A 266 13.61 4.46 -2.64
N ILE A 267 12.60 4.91 -3.38
CA ILE A 267 12.67 6.05 -4.29
C ILE A 267 11.41 6.89 -4.11
N SER A 268 11.57 8.21 -4.11
CA SER A 268 10.46 9.17 -4.12
C SER A 268 10.71 10.23 -5.18
N ILE A 269 9.65 10.73 -5.79
CA ILE A 269 9.68 11.73 -6.86
C ILE A 269 8.83 12.92 -6.39
N SER A 270 9.33 14.14 -6.61
CA SER A 270 8.61 15.36 -6.25
C SER A 270 7.37 15.58 -7.13
N GLU A 271 6.40 16.36 -6.66
CA GLU A 271 5.13 16.51 -7.38
C GLU A 271 5.30 17.16 -8.77
N ASP A 272 6.21 18.13 -8.83
CA ASP A 272 6.58 18.89 -10.03
C ASP A 272 7.60 18.14 -10.91
N THR A 273 8.00 16.94 -10.52
CA THR A 273 9.02 16.10 -11.17
C THR A 273 10.39 16.76 -11.32
N SER A 274 10.71 17.78 -10.51
CA SER A 274 12.03 18.40 -10.51
C SER A 274 13.07 17.59 -9.76
N LEU A 275 12.69 16.92 -8.66
CA LEU A 275 13.59 16.21 -7.78
C LEU A 275 13.25 14.72 -7.70
N ILE A 276 14.30 13.89 -7.62
CA ILE A 276 14.20 12.51 -7.17
C ILE A 276 15.04 12.33 -5.91
N ALA A 277 14.50 11.62 -4.93
CA ALA A 277 15.21 11.17 -3.74
C ALA A 277 15.32 9.63 -3.75
N GLY A 278 16.48 9.12 -3.35
CA GLY A 278 16.73 7.69 -3.17
C GLY A 278 17.32 7.40 -1.80
N GLY A 279 16.75 6.43 -1.10
CA GLY A 279 17.16 6.01 0.24
C GLY A 279 18.03 4.76 0.17
N PHE A 280 19.19 4.81 0.82
CA PHE A 280 20.17 3.74 0.75
C PHE A 280 20.29 2.96 2.07
N SER A 281 20.70 1.70 1.99
CA SER A 281 21.03 0.83 3.13
C SER A 281 22.19 1.37 3.96
N ASP A 282 23.09 2.13 3.35
CA ASP A 282 24.23 2.76 4.01
C ASP A 282 23.86 4.05 4.78
N SER A 283 22.59 4.22 5.15
CA SER A 283 22.07 5.32 5.98
C SER A 283 22.18 6.74 5.39
N TYR A 284 22.29 6.87 4.07
CA TYR A 284 22.28 8.16 3.38
C TYR A 284 21.13 8.29 2.39
N ILE A 285 20.68 9.51 2.19
CA ILE A 285 19.72 9.86 1.13
C ILE A 285 20.50 10.56 0.03
N LYS A 286 20.18 10.25 -1.23
CA LYS A 286 20.74 10.97 -2.37
C LYS A 286 19.60 11.69 -3.11
N LEU A 287 19.81 12.96 -3.37
CA LEU A 287 18.91 13.83 -4.12
C LEU A 287 19.50 14.14 -5.49
N TRP A 288 18.68 14.07 -6.52
CA TRP A 288 19.01 14.39 -7.90
C TRP A 288 18.02 15.40 -8.45
N ASN A 289 18.50 16.29 -9.32
CA ASN A 289 17.65 17.16 -10.12
C ASN A 289 17.41 16.56 -11.50
N LEU A 290 16.16 16.38 -11.89
CA LEU A 290 15.76 15.88 -13.20
C LEU A 290 15.82 16.95 -14.29
N LYS A 291 15.70 18.24 -13.94
CA LYS A 291 15.77 19.35 -14.90
C LYS A 291 17.20 19.64 -15.38
N GLY A 292 18.21 18.97 -14.81
CA GLY A 292 19.62 19.14 -15.15
C GLY A 292 20.27 20.38 -14.55
N GLU A 293 19.54 21.14 -13.74
CA GLU A 293 20.11 22.26 -13.00
C GLU A 293 20.90 21.76 -11.79
N LYS A 294 22.03 22.41 -11.51
CA LYS A 294 22.90 22.02 -10.40
C LYS A 294 22.24 22.39 -9.07
N LEU A 295 22.24 21.45 -8.12
CA LEU A 295 21.72 21.67 -6.77
C LEU A 295 22.68 22.56 -5.98
N ARG A 296 22.25 23.78 -5.66
CA ARG A 296 23.03 24.77 -4.91
C ARG A 296 22.57 24.78 -3.47
N GLY A 297 23.46 24.51 -2.54
CA GLY A 297 23.19 24.65 -1.11
C GLY A 297 23.72 25.97 -0.58
N PHE A 298 23.20 26.43 0.55
CA PHE A 298 23.71 27.63 1.20
C PHE A 298 24.94 27.34 2.09
N GLN A 299 25.85 28.30 2.20
CA GLN A 299 26.94 28.30 3.18
C GLN A 299 26.45 28.87 4.52
N ASP A 300 26.77 28.19 5.60
CA ASP A 300 26.43 28.61 6.97
C ASP A 300 27.21 29.88 7.39
N PHE A 301 28.41 30.09 6.83
CA PHE A 301 29.29 31.21 7.17
C PHE A 301 29.70 31.98 5.93
N VAL A 302 29.39 33.28 5.91
CA VAL A 302 29.85 34.22 4.88
C VAL A 302 30.77 35.23 5.54
N ASN A 303 31.97 35.40 4.98
CA ASN A 303 32.90 36.41 5.49
C ASN A 303 32.40 37.82 5.09
N LEU A 304 31.80 38.53 6.05
CA LEU A 304 31.17 39.84 5.83
C LEU A 304 32.14 40.91 5.32
N SER A 305 33.45 40.75 5.53
CA SER A 305 34.46 41.70 5.06
C SER A 305 34.65 41.71 3.54
N GLU A 306 34.13 40.70 2.83
CA GLU A 306 34.32 40.56 1.40
C GLU A 306 33.04 40.82 0.58
N ILE A 307 32.00 41.36 1.22
CA ILE A 307 30.69 41.59 0.61
C ILE A 307 30.57 43.08 0.27
N ASN A 308 30.51 43.40 -1.02
CA ASN A 308 30.38 44.78 -1.49
C ASN A 308 28.99 45.11 -2.05
N SER A 309 28.16 44.11 -2.35
CA SER A 309 26.80 44.26 -2.87
C SER A 309 25.86 43.12 -2.42
N ALA A 310 24.54 43.30 -2.57
CA ALA A 310 23.56 42.27 -2.24
C ALA A 310 23.68 41.02 -3.14
N SER A 311 24.01 41.20 -4.42
CA SER A 311 24.30 40.11 -5.35
C SER A 311 25.62 39.38 -5.02
N ASP A 312 26.61 40.09 -4.47
CA ASP A 312 27.84 39.46 -3.98
C ASP A 312 27.58 38.62 -2.73
N LEU A 313 26.63 39.04 -1.88
CA LEU A 313 26.21 38.26 -0.72
C LEU A 313 25.50 36.96 -1.13
N GLU A 314 24.62 37.02 -2.13
CA GLU A 314 23.92 35.84 -2.66
C GLU A 314 24.89 34.88 -3.34
N SER A 315 25.77 35.37 -4.21
CA SER A 315 26.77 34.52 -4.88
C SER A 315 27.78 33.91 -3.91
N LYS A 316 28.16 34.61 -2.83
CA LYS A 316 29.04 34.07 -1.78
C LYS A 316 28.33 33.15 -0.79
N ARG A 317 27.00 33.25 -0.67
CA ARG A 317 26.19 32.29 0.10
C ARG A 317 26.01 30.97 -0.62
N GLU A 318 26.17 30.92 -1.93
CA GLU A 318 25.93 29.70 -2.71
C GLU A 318 27.17 28.81 -2.79
N ASN A 319 27.04 27.55 -2.36
CA ASN A 319 28.02 26.53 -2.64
C ASN A 319 28.06 26.20 -4.14
N PRO A 320 29.21 25.74 -4.67
CA PRO A 320 29.27 25.25 -6.04
C PRO A 320 28.23 24.15 -6.24
N GLY A 321 27.41 24.32 -7.28
CA GLY A 321 26.31 23.41 -7.59
C GLY A 321 26.83 22.02 -7.93
N THR A 322 26.18 20.99 -7.37
CA THR A 322 26.50 19.58 -7.65
C THR A 322 25.31 18.90 -8.33
N ASP A 323 25.58 17.90 -9.17
CA ASP A 323 24.52 17.17 -9.90
C ASP A 323 23.64 16.34 -8.96
N PHE A 324 24.19 15.97 -7.80
CA PHE A 324 23.45 15.35 -6.70
C PHE A 324 23.90 15.91 -5.36
N LYS A 325 23.04 15.78 -4.33
CA LYS A 325 23.39 16.04 -2.93
C LYS A 325 23.20 14.78 -2.11
N LYS A 326 24.12 14.54 -1.17
CA LYS A 326 24.03 13.44 -0.18
C LYS A 326 23.61 14.04 1.14
N LEU A 327 22.50 13.55 1.69
CA LEU A 327 22.03 13.89 3.02
C LEU A 327 22.49 12.81 3.99
N LEU A 328 23.28 13.22 4.97
CA LEU A 328 23.82 12.35 6.00
C LEU A 328 23.16 12.68 7.33
N GLY A 329 22.72 11.65 8.04
CA GLY A 329 22.20 11.84 9.39
C GLY A 329 21.64 10.57 10.02
N HIS A 330 20.97 9.72 9.24
CA HIS A 330 20.45 8.45 9.75
C HIS A 330 21.58 7.51 10.19
N SER A 331 21.23 6.57 11.07
CA SER A 331 22.15 5.56 11.58
C SER A 331 21.76 4.13 11.18
N GLY A 332 20.78 3.99 10.30
CA GLY A 332 20.38 2.72 9.70
C GLY A 332 19.82 2.90 8.28
N PRO A 333 19.52 1.78 7.59
CA PRO A 333 18.86 1.77 6.29
C PRO A 333 17.62 2.66 6.25
N ILE A 334 17.40 3.31 5.10
CA ILE A 334 16.23 4.14 4.84
C ILE A 334 15.23 3.33 4.04
N PHE A 335 13.99 3.19 4.54
CA PHE A 335 12.95 2.35 3.92
C PHE A 335 11.87 3.15 3.20
N GLY A 336 11.62 4.39 3.61
CA GLY A 336 10.58 5.24 3.02
C GLY A 336 11.02 6.69 2.90
N LEU A 337 10.51 7.34 1.86
CA LEU A 337 10.79 8.72 1.49
C LEU A 337 9.52 9.38 0.92
N SER A 338 9.21 10.58 1.39
CA SER A 338 8.08 11.36 0.86
C SER A 338 8.45 12.83 0.76
N PHE A 339 8.19 13.43 -0.39
CA PHE A 339 8.33 14.88 -0.58
C PHE A 339 7.09 15.59 -0.06
N SER A 340 7.28 16.79 0.48
CA SER A 340 6.15 17.68 0.74
C SER A 340 5.56 18.18 -0.59
N PRO A 341 4.25 18.48 -0.65
CA PRO A 341 3.60 19.00 -1.86
C PRO A 341 4.19 20.33 -2.36
N ASP A 342 4.81 21.11 -1.47
CA ASP A 342 5.52 22.36 -1.81
C ASP A 342 6.96 22.13 -2.29
N ASN A 343 7.44 20.88 -2.33
CA ASN A 343 8.79 20.45 -2.67
C ASN A 343 9.92 21.07 -1.83
N LYS A 344 9.60 21.75 -0.71
CA LYS A 344 10.58 22.39 0.19
C LYS A 344 11.13 21.43 1.24
N TYR A 345 10.39 20.39 1.53
CA TYR A 345 10.74 19.42 2.54
C TYR A 345 10.73 18.00 1.97
N LEU A 346 11.60 17.19 2.55
CA LEU A 346 11.63 15.75 2.34
C LEU A 346 11.56 15.09 3.71
N VAL A 347 10.71 14.09 3.86
CA VAL A 347 10.68 13.24 5.05
C VAL A 347 11.26 11.88 4.70
N SER A 348 12.12 11.38 5.59
CA SER A 348 12.69 10.04 5.50
C SER A 348 12.42 9.23 6.76
N CYS A 349 12.22 7.94 6.60
CA CYS A 349 12.09 6.99 7.69
C CYS A 349 13.16 5.90 7.62
N SER A 350 13.61 5.42 8.77
CA SER A 350 14.77 4.53 8.87
C SER A 350 14.58 3.43 9.92
N GLU A 351 15.41 2.39 9.79
CA GLU A 351 15.60 1.35 10.80
C GLU A 351 16.02 1.90 12.16
N ASP A 352 16.66 3.08 12.20
CA ASP A 352 17.09 3.74 13.43
C ASP A 352 15.93 4.22 14.35
N ARG A 353 14.68 3.94 13.94
CA ARG A 353 13.42 4.27 14.62
C ARG A 353 13.07 5.76 14.60
N THR A 354 13.81 6.54 13.81
CA THR A 354 13.59 7.97 13.66
C THR A 354 13.00 8.29 12.30
N VAL A 355 12.22 9.36 12.28
CA VAL A 355 11.75 10.00 11.06
C VAL A 355 12.37 11.38 11.01
N ARG A 356 12.89 11.79 9.86
CA ARG A 356 13.66 13.03 9.74
C ARG A 356 13.07 13.93 8.68
N LEU A 357 12.95 15.21 9.02
CA LEU A 357 12.60 16.28 8.08
C LEU A 357 13.88 16.89 7.54
N TRP A 358 13.98 17.00 6.23
CA TRP A 358 15.08 17.62 5.51
C TRP A 358 14.56 18.81 4.74
N SER A 359 15.32 19.90 4.74
CA SER A 359 15.06 21.04 3.85
C SER A 359 15.72 20.78 2.50
N THR A 360 14.98 20.96 1.41
CA THR A 360 15.50 20.79 0.04
C THR A 360 16.29 22.01 -0.45
N ASP A 361 16.17 23.14 0.23
CA ASP A 361 16.92 24.37 -0.08
C ASP A 361 18.31 24.36 0.58
N THR A 362 18.38 23.93 1.86
CA THR A 362 19.64 23.91 2.62
C THR A 362 20.32 22.55 2.59
N TYR A 363 19.61 21.47 2.21
CA TYR A 363 20.08 20.09 2.27
C TYR A 363 20.54 19.64 3.67
N THR A 364 19.94 20.21 4.72
CA THR A 364 20.23 19.90 6.11
C THR A 364 19.01 19.25 6.79
N ASN A 365 19.28 18.47 7.84
CA ASN A 365 18.22 17.94 8.70
C ASN A 365 17.67 19.07 9.58
N VAL A 366 16.36 19.28 9.53
CA VAL A 366 15.66 20.30 10.33
C VAL A 366 15.16 19.70 11.65
N VAL A 367 14.48 18.56 11.57
CA VAL A 367 13.82 17.92 12.72
C VAL A 367 14.08 16.41 12.73
N CYS A 368 14.15 15.84 13.93
CA CYS A 368 14.18 14.40 14.17
C CYS A 368 12.97 14.02 15.05
N TYR A 369 12.01 13.34 14.45
CA TYR A 369 10.82 12.82 15.12
C TYR A 369 11.15 11.45 15.73
N LYS A 370 10.87 11.33 17.02
CA LYS A 370 11.10 10.10 17.80
C LYS A 370 9.78 9.69 18.45
N GLY A 371 9.36 8.47 18.17
CA GLY A 371 8.18 7.89 18.82
C GLY A 371 7.85 6.46 18.39
N HIS A 372 8.44 5.95 17.32
CA HIS A 372 8.50 4.50 17.10
C HIS A 372 9.56 3.86 18.00
N ASN A 373 9.22 2.70 18.55
CA ASN A 373 10.15 1.86 19.31
C ASN A 373 10.86 0.82 18.43
N SER A 374 10.42 0.69 17.18
CA SER A 374 10.84 -0.31 16.20
C SER A 374 11.08 0.37 14.83
N PRO A 375 11.70 -0.32 13.85
CA PRO A 375 11.93 0.22 12.51
C PRO A 375 10.67 0.82 11.88
N VAL A 376 10.87 1.89 11.10
CA VAL A 376 9.80 2.59 10.37
C VAL A 376 9.93 2.26 8.89
N TRP A 377 8.92 1.60 8.34
CA TRP A 377 8.94 1.04 6.99
C TRP A 377 8.57 2.06 5.93
N ASP A 378 7.52 2.85 6.17
CA ASP A 378 7.00 3.78 5.18
C ASP A 378 6.58 5.11 5.80
N VAL A 379 6.55 6.14 4.96
CA VAL A 379 6.16 7.49 5.33
C VAL A 379 5.48 8.18 4.16
N ASP A 380 4.39 8.88 4.46
CA ASP A 380 3.64 9.62 3.45
C ASP A 380 3.26 11.00 3.99
N PHE A 381 3.48 12.04 3.19
CA PHE A 381 2.99 13.37 3.48
C PHE A 381 1.51 13.48 3.17
N SER A 382 0.81 14.30 3.94
CA SER A 382 -0.52 14.74 3.57
C SER A 382 -0.48 15.55 2.26
N PRO A 383 -1.53 15.50 1.43
CA PRO A 383 -1.64 16.31 0.22
C PRO A 383 -1.55 17.83 0.44
N TYR A 384 -1.68 18.29 1.69
CA TYR A 384 -1.59 19.70 2.08
C TYR A 384 -0.28 20.04 2.84
N GLY A 385 0.64 19.09 3.01
CA GLY A 385 2.02 19.35 3.45
C GLY A 385 2.27 19.66 4.93
N PHE A 386 1.24 19.61 5.79
CA PHE A 386 1.40 19.90 7.23
C PHE A 386 1.50 18.65 8.10
N TYR A 387 0.67 17.66 7.80
CA TYR A 387 0.68 16.36 8.46
C TYR A 387 1.45 15.35 7.63
N PHE A 388 1.98 14.34 8.30
CA PHE A 388 2.51 13.14 7.66
C PHE A 388 2.19 11.92 8.53
N ALA A 389 2.17 10.75 7.90
CA ALA A 389 1.84 9.49 8.55
C ALA A 389 2.99 8.51 8.35
N THR A 390 3.23 7.67 9.34
CA THR A 390 4.33 6.71 9.34
C THR A 390 3.81 5.31 9.63
N ALA A 391 4.42 4.32 9.00
CA ALA A 391 4.13 2.90 9.18
C ALA A 391 5.31 2.21 9.87
N GLY A 392 5.03 1.42 10.91
CA GLY A 392 6.08 0.84 11.76
C GLY A 392 5.96 -0.66 11.96
N HIS A 393 7.10 -1.26 12.31
CA HIS A 393 7.21 -2.64 12.80
C HIS A 393 6.52 -2.86 14.17
N ASP A 394 6.17 -1.79 14.89
CA ASP A 394 5.41 -1.88 16.15
C ASP A 394 3.90 -2.14 15.94
N ARG A 395 3.48 -2.54 14.73
CA ARG A 395 2.09 -2.80 14.31
C ARG A 395 1.18 -1.57 14.37
N THR A 396 1.77 -0.40 14.51
CA THR A 396 1.04 0.86 14.58
C THR A 396 1.44 1.76 13.44
N ALA A 397 0.46 2.48 12.90
CA ALA A 397 0.74 3.68 12.14
C ALA A 397 0.59 4.90 13.07
N ARG A 398 1.35 5.96 12.81
CA ARG A 398 1.28 7.20 13.60
C ARG A 398 1.06 8.40 12.71
N LEU A 399 0.27 9.34 13.21
CA LEU A 399 0.08 10.65 12.60
C LEU A 399 0.97 11.67 13.30
N TRP A 400 1.62 12.50 12.52
CA TRP A 400 2.53 13.54 12.98
C TRP A 400 2.15 14.87 12.33
N SER A 401 2.49 15.96 13.01
CA SER A 401 2.57 17.28 12.39
C SER A 401 4.04 17.68 12.28
N CYS A 402 4.37 18.48 11.28
CA CYS A 402 5.73 19.01 11.14
C CYS A 402 6.22 19.79 12.38
N ASP A 403 5.32 20.44 13.12
CA ASP A 403 5.67 21.29 14.27
C ASP A 403 5.89 20.51 15.59
N HIS A 404 5.29 19.33 15.72
CA HIS A 404 5.33 18.55 16.96
C HIS A 404 6.27 17.35 16.83
N ILE A 405 7.19 17.21 17.78
CA ILE A 405 8.17 16.11 17.80
C ILE A 405 7.51 14.77 18.13
N TYR A 406 6.39 14.78 18.87
CA TYR A 406 5.65 13.61 19.30
C TYR A 406 4.44 13.35 18.40
N PRO A 407 3.99 12.08 18.27
CA PRO A 407 2.86 11.75 17.41
C PRO A 407 1.56 12.33 17.96
N LEU A 408 0.71 12.84 17.07
CA LEU A 408 -0.61 13.36 17.40
C LEU A 408 -1.64 12.24 17.59
N ARG A 409 -1.52 11.18 16.78
CA ARG A 409 -2.41 10.01 16.84
C ARG A 409 -1.61 8.73 16.63
N ILE A 410 -2.15 7.66 17.21
CA ILE A 410 -1.65 6.30 17.04
C ILE A 410 -2.80 5.46 16.51
N PHE A 411 -2.63 4.92 15.32
CA PHE A 411 -3.55 3.99 14.69
C PHE A 411 -3.13 2.56 15.07
N ALA A 412 -3.79 2.02 16.09
CA ALA A 412 -3.53 0.68 16.60
C ALA A 412 -4.70 -0.24 16.28
N GLY A 413 -4.40 -1.41 15.72
CA GLY A 413 -5.41 -2.44 15.46
C GLY A 413 -4.94 -3.56 14.54
N HIS A 414 -3.91 -3.32 13.71
CA HIS A 414 -3.27 -4.37 12.91
C HIS A 414 -2.69 -5.47 13.80
N LEU A 415 -2.67 -6.70 13.27
CA LEU A 415 -2.18 -7.88 13.99
C LEU A 415 -0.67 -8.10 13.78
N SER A 416 -0.11 -7.48 12.76
CA SER A 416 1.30 -7.54 12.37
C SER A 416 1.77 -6.18 11.88
N ASP A 417 2.98 -6.11 11.36
CA ASP A 417 3.67 -4.87 11.00
C ASP A 417 2.88 -4.11 9.95
N VAL A 418 2.95 -2.78 10.01
CA VAL A 418 2.37 -1.92 8.99
C VAL A 418 3.48 -1.56 8.01
N ASP A 419 3.38 -2.06 6.79
CA ASP A 419 4.42 -1.92 5.77
C ASP A 419 4.24 -0.69 4.90
N CYS A 420 3.01 -0.25 4.68
CA CYS A 420 2.73 0.90 3.81
C CYS A 420 1.63 1.79 4.39
N VAL A 421 1.74 3.09 4.09
CA VAL A 421 0.78 4.11 4.51
C VAL A 421 0.52 5.09 3.37
N LYS A 422 -0.76 5.45 3.18
CA LYS A 422 -1.17 6.45 2.20
C LYS A 422 -2.23 7.38 2.77
N PHE A 423 -2.10 8.66 2.53
CA PHE A 423 -3.20 9.60 2.75
C PHE A 423 -4.25 9.48 1.66
N HIS A 424 -5.50 9.65 2.07
CA HIS A 424 -6.57 9.95 1.14
C HIS A 424 -6.40 11.37 0.56
N PRO A 425 -6.80 11.67 -0.69
CA PRO A 425 -6.64 12.99 -1.32
C PRO A 425 -7.22 14.17 -0.53
N ASN A 426 -8.24 13.94 0.30
CA ASN A 426 -8.82 14.96 1.18
C ASN A 426 -8.11 15.13 2.53
N SER A 427 -7.05 14.36 2.81
CA SER A 427 -6.29 14.32 4.07
C SER A 427 -7.08 13.92 5.33
N LYS A 428 -8.37 13.57 5.23
CA LYS A 428 -9.21 13.15 6.37
C LYS A 428 -9.00 11.71 6.76
N TYR A 429 -8.67 10.87 5.80
CA TYR A 429 -8.43 9.46 6.03
C TYR A 429 -6.98 9.09 5.78
N VAL A 430 -6.49 8.17 6.59
CA VAL A 430 -5.21 7.49 6.40
C VAL A 430 -5.52 6.02 6.12
N ILE A 431 -4.86 5.44 5.14
CA ILE A 431 -5.01 4.04 4.76
C ILE A 431 -3.68 3.34 5.03
N THR A 432 -3.76 2.17 5.66
CA THR A 432 -2.59 1.39 6.08
C THR A 432 -2.69 -0.03 5.58
N GLY A 433 -1.60 -0.57 5.05
CA GLY A 433 -1.47 -1.96 4.62
C GLY A 433 -0.49 -2.69 5.52
N SER A 434 -0.85 -3.92 5.90
CA SER A 434 -0.07 -4.72 6.86
C SER A 434 0.27 -6.10 6.32
N ILE A 435 1.28 -6.72 6.94
CA ILE A 435 1.63 -8.13 6.77
C ILE A 435 0.48 -9.04 7.25
N ASP A 436 -0.44 -8.54 8.07
CA ASP A 436 -1.65 -9.27 8.50
C ASP A 436 -2.67 -9.51 7.38
N LYS A 437 -2.33 -9.11 6.14
CA LYS A 437 -3.13 -9.29 4.92
C LYS A 437 -4.40 -8.42 4.88
N SER A 438 -4.53 -7.49 5.81
CA SER A 438 -5.62 -6.51 5.84
C SER A 438 -5.14 -5.12 5.44
N VAL A 439 -6.01 -4.40 4.74
CA VAL A 439 -5.87 -2.95 4.57
C VAL A 439 -6.91 -2.28 5.47
N ARG A 440 -6.54 -1.20 6.14
CA ARG A 440 -7.46 -0.48 7.04
C ARG A 440 -7.48 1.00 6.71
N MET A 441 -8.65 1.60 6.85
CA MET A 441 -8.85 3.04 6.75
C MET A 441 -9.15 3.62 8.12
N TRP A 442 -8.52 4.74 8.44
CA TRP A 442 -8.57 5.40 9.73
C TRP A 442 -9.00 6.85 9.57
N ASP A 443 -9.82 7.33 10.49
CA ASP A 443 -10.12 8.75 10.62
C ASP A 443 -8.97 9.47 11.33
N VAL A 444 -8.43 10.52 10.70
CA VAL A 444 -7.33 11.34 11.20
C VAL A 444 -7.72 12.06 12.50
N GLN A 445 -8.97 12.50 12.66
CA GLN A 445 -9.38 13.29 13.82
C GLN A 445 -9.61 12.39 15.05
N ARG A 446 -10.41 11.33 14.87
CA ARG A 446 -10.81 10.40 15.94
C ARG A 446 -9.78 9.31 16.22
N GLY A 447 -8.97 8.92 15.25
CA GLY A 447 -8.08 7.76 15.37
C GLY A 447 -8.79 6.41 15.28
N SER A 448 -10.09 6.39 15.01
CA SER A 448 -10.90 5.17 14.86
C SER A 448 -10.74 4.56 13.47
N CYS A 449 -10.75 3.24 13.39
CA CYS A 449 -10.85 2.51 12.13
C CYS A 449 -12.28 2.64 11.58
N PHE A 450 -12.41 2.94 10.29
CA PHE A 450 -13.69 3.10 9.56
C PHE A 450 -13.93 2.00 8.52
N ARG A 451 -12.85 1.48 7.93
CA ARG A 451 -12.92 0.37 6.98
C ARG A 451 -11.86 -0.66 7.26
N ILE A 452 -12.22 -1.91 7.06
CA ILE A 452 -11.30 -3.03 7.07
C ILE A 452 -11.54 -3.81 5.76
N PHE A 453 -10.52 -3.89 4.93
CA PHE A 453 -10.53 -4.63 3.68
C PHE A 453 -9.79 -5.95 3.87
N SER A 454 -10.48 -7.05 3.62
CA SER A 454 -9.96 -8.42 3.73
C SER A 454 -10.08 -9.14 2.39
N GLY A 455 -9.00 -9.79 1.95
CA GLY A 455 -9.02 -10.61 0.75
C GLY A 455 -7.64 -10.99 0.24
N HIS A 456 -6.61 -10.19 0.53
CA HIS A 456 -5.23 -10.49 0.18
C HIS A 456 -4.74 -11.78 0.83
N THR A 457 -3.87 -12.52 0.14
CA THR A 457 -3.35 -13.81 0.62
C THR A 457 -1.93 -13.71 1.19
N GLY A 458 -1.27 -12.58 0.97
CA GLY A 458 0.08 -12.24 1.45
C GLY A 458 0.16 -10.81 1.99
N GLY A 459 1.36 -10.40 2.43
CA GLY A 459 1.58 -9.07 2.99
C GLY A 459 1.39 -7.96 1.95
N ILE A 460 0.86 -6.82 2.38
CA ILE A 460 0.58 -5.67 1.52
C ILE A 460 1.75 -4.70 1.56
N TYR A 461 2.39 -4.47 0.41
CA TYR A 461 3.58 -3.61 0.30
C TYR A 461 3.30 -2.25 -0.35
N CYS A 462 2.20 -2.12 -1.08
CA CYS A 462 1.86 -0.87 -1.74
C CYS A 462 0.36 -0.60 -1.76
N LEU A 463 0.06 0.69 -1.68
CA LEU A 463 -1.28 1.25 -1.74
C LEU A 463 -1.27 2.45 -2.68
N ALA A 464 -2.38 2.64 -3.38
CA ALA A 464 -2.64 3.85 -4.15
C ALA A 464 -4.12 4.20 -4.03
N VAL A 465 -4.44 5.47 -3.82
CA VAL A 465 -5.81 5.96 -3.85
C VAL A 465 -6.05 6.64 -5.19
N SER A 466 -7.18 6.35 -5.79
CA SER A 466 -7.63 7.05 -6.99
C SER A 466 -7.74 8.55 -6.75
N PRO A 467 -7.49 9.39 -7.77
CA PRO A 467 -7.59 10.84 -7.60
C PRO A 467 -8.97 11.31 -7.17
N ASP A 468 -10.04 10.61 -7.53
CA ASP A 468 -11.42 10.94 -7.12
C ASP A 468 -11.75 10.56 -5.67
N GLY A 469 -10.86 9.84 -4.99
CA GLY A 469 -11.01 9.41 -3.60
C GLY A 469 -11.98 8.24 -3.39
N ARG A 470 -12.47 7.59 -4.46
CA ARG A 470 -13.49 6.53 -4.32
C ARG A 470 -12.92 5.13 -4.34
N ILE A 471 -11.89 4.92 -5.17
CA ILE A 471 -11.28 3.61 -5.37
C ILE A 471 -9.93 3.54 -4.66
N LEU A 472 -9.68 2.45 -3.95
CA LEU A 472 -8.39 2.09 -3.39
C LEU A 472 -7.80 0.90 -4.15
N ALA A 473 -6.55 1.01 -4.59
CA ALA A 473 -5.78 -0.11 -5.11
C ALA A 473 -4.77 -0.58 -4.07
N SER A 474 -4.72 -1.88 -3.83
CA SER A 474 -3.74 -2.51 -2.94
C SER A 474 -3.03 -3.66 -3.64
N GLY A 475 -1.74 -3.82 -3.35
CA GLY A 475 -0.91 -4.88 -3.92
C GLY A 475 0.24 -5.26 -3.01
N GLY A 476 0.77 -6.46 -3.19
CA GLY A 476 1.87 -6.93 -2.35
C GLY A 476 2.44 -8.27 -2.77
N GLU A 477 2.70 -9.11 -1.78
CA GLU A 477 3.39 -10.39 -1.93
C GLU A 477 2.57 -11.45 -2.69
N ASP A 478 1.24 -11.35 -2.63
CA ASP A 478 0.36 -12.29 -3.32
C ASP A 478 0.31 -12.10 -4.84
N LYS A 479 1.03 -11.10 -5.37
CA LYS A 479 1.18 -10.82 -6.80
C LYS A 479 -0.13 -10.42 -7.48
N THR A 480 -1.15 -10.13 -6.68
CA THR A 480 -2.45 -9.66 -7.14
C THR A 480 -2.64 -8.21 -6.75
N ILE A 481 -3.40 -7.48 -7.57
CA ILE A 481 -3.84 -6.13 -7.25
C ILE A 481 -5.34 -6.21 -6.98
N MET A 482 -5.77 -5.72 -5.83
CA MET A 482 -7.19 -5.64 -5.48
C MET A 482 -7.66 -4.19 -5.54
N LEU A 483 -8.81 -3.97 -6.16
CA LEU A 483 -9.50 -2.69 -6.19
C LEU A 483 -10.67 -2.75 -5.22
N TRP A 484 -10.73 -1.77 -4.32
CA TRP A 484 -11.75 -1.64 -3.30
C TRP A 484 -12.53 -0.37 -3.50
N ASP A 485 -13.83 -0.42 -3.24
CA ASP A 485 -14.63 0.78 -3.05
C ASP A 485 -14.45 1.28 -1.61
N LEU A 486 -13.97 2.50 -1.44
CA LEU A 486 -13.85 3.14 -0.13
C LEU A 486 -15.23 3.49 0.47
N GLY A 487 -16.24 3.66 -0.38
CA GLY A 487 -17.63 3.95 0.02
C GLY A 487 -18.25 2.74 0.67
N ASP A 488 -18.48 1.67 -0.11
CA ASP A 488 -19.15 0.46 0.36
C ASP A 488 -18.24 -0.51 1.14
N GLY A 489 -16.92 -0.33 1.07
CA GLY A 489 -15.96 -1.25 1.67
C GLY A 489 -15.81 -2.59 0.94
N LYS A 490 -16.37 -2.71 -0.27
CA LYS A 490 -16.43 -3.97 -1.04
C LYS A 490 -15.25 -4.11 -2.00
N LEU A 491 -14.90 -5.36 -2.29
CA LEU A 491 -13.97 -5.70 -3.35
C LEU A 491 -14.65 -5.47 -4.71
N LEU A 492 -14.15 -4.54 -5.50
CA LEU A 492 -14.62 -4.28 -6.86
C LEU A 492 -13.97 -5.20 -7.88
N LYS A 493 -12.70 -5.55 -7.70
CA LYS A 493 -11.95 -6.29 -8.71
C LYS A 493 -10.66 -6.89 -8.19
N LYS A 494 -10.30 -8.06 -8.71
CA LYS A 494 -8.99 -8.70 -8.51
C LYS A 494 -8.26 -8.80 -9.84
N MET A 495 -7.16 -8.08 -9.98
CA MET A 495 -6.32 -8.06 -11.17
C MET A 495 -5.13 -8.99 -10.96
N ILE A 496 -5.04 -10.00 -11.81
CA ILE A 496 -4.02 -11.04 -11.76
C ILE A 496 -3.14 -10.91 -12.99
N GLY A 497 -1.82 -10.98 -12.80
CA GLY A 497 -0.90 -11.07 -13.93
C GLY A 497 0.56 -10.98 -13.55
N HIS A 498 0.91 -10.25 -12.50
CA HIS A 498 2.28 -10.19 -12.01
C HIS A 498 2.77 -11.57 -11.57
N THR A 499 4.06 -11.85 -11.82
CA THR A 499 4.68 -13.13 -11.46
C THR A 499 5.46 -13.05 -10.15
N ASP A 500 5.63 -11.85 -9.61
CA ASP A 500 6.39 -11.58 -8.39
C ASP A 500 5.80 -10.38 -7.62
N VAL A 501 6.39 -10.06 -6.48
CA VAL A 501 5.94 -9.02 -5.53
C VAL A 501 5.72 -7.67 -6.22
N ILE A 502 4.67 -6.96 -5.83
CA ILE A 502 4.33 -5.63 -6.33
C ILE A 502 4.85 -4.58 -5.33
N TYR A 503 5.74 -3.69 -5.80
CA TYR A 503 6.38 -2.66 -4.96
C TYR A 503 5.70 -1.30 -5.03
N SER A 504 5.09 -0.95 -6.16
CA SER A 504 4.48 0.36 -6.35
C SER A 504 3.24 0.28 -7.21
N LEU A 505 2.25 1.08 -6.82
CA LEU A 505 1.03 1.34 -7.56
C LEU A 505 0.86 2.85 -7.69
N ASP A 506 0.35 3.31 -8.82
CA ASP A 506 -0.11 4.68 -8.96
C ASP A 506 -1.23 4.80 -10.00
N PHE A 507 -2.15 5.73 -9.77
CA PHE A 507 -3.25 6.01 -10.68
C PHE A 507 -2.91 7.15 -11.63
N SER A 508 -3.39 7.03 -12.87
CA SER A 508 -3.49 8.18 -13.77
C SER A 508 -4.32 9.29 -13.13
N ARG A 509 -4.11 10.54 -13.54
CA ARG A 509 -4.78 11.69 -12.90
C ARG A 509 -6.29 11.77 -13.13
N GLU A 510 -6.80 11.01 -14.10
CA GLU A 510 -8.24 10.80 -14.36
C GLU A 510 -8.81 9.56 -13.66
N GLY A 511 -7.96 8.72 -13.05
CA GLY A 511 -8.36 7.48 -12.39
C GLY A 511 -8.77 6.34 -13.35
N THR A 512 -8.56 6.49 -14.66
CA THR A 512 -8.97 5.49 -15.67
C THR A 512 -7.98 4.33 -15.80
N ILE A 513 -6.70 4.63 -15.68
CA ILE A 513 -5.58 3.68 -15.79
C ILE A 513 -4.87 3.58 -14.45
N LEU A 514 -4.53 2.36 -14.05
CA LEU A 514 -3.62 2.05 -12.95
C LEU A 514 -2.30 1.53 -13.51
N ALA A 515 -1.17 2.04 -13.02
CA ALA A 515 0.15 1.50 -13.32
C ALA A 515 0.72 0.75 -12.11
N SER A 516 1.34 -0.40 -12.35
CA SER A 516 1.94 -1.24 -11.32
C SER A 516 3.38 -1.62 -11.66
N GLY A 517 4.23 -1.62 -10.63
CA GLY A 517 5.65 -1.90 -10.70
C GLY A 517 5.99 -3.06 -9.80
N SER A 518 6.69 -4.06 -10.34
CA SER A 518 6.93 -5.32 -9.66
C SER A 518 8.41 -5.73 -9.70
N ALA A 519 8.76 -6.64 -8.77
CA ALA A 519 9.99 -7.40 -8.76
C ALA A 519 10.17 -8.28 -10.02
N ASP A 520 9.10 -8.56 -10.78
CA ASP A 520 9.16 -9.34 -12.02
C ASP A 520 9.84 -8.61 -13.19
N ASN A 521 10.33 -7.39 -12.97
CA ASN A 521 10.94 -6.50 -13.97
C ASN A 521 9.94 -6.10 -15.07
N THR A 522 8.68 -5.90 -14.69
CA THR A 522 7.65 -5.35 -15.58
C THR A 522 6.94 -4.15 -14.94
N VAL A 523 6.65 -3.16 -15.80
CA VAL A 523 5.62 -2.15 -15.54
C VAL A 523 4.37 -2.59 -16.27
N ARG A 524 3.23 -2.67 -15.58
CA ARG A 524 1.95 -3.06 -16.18
C ARG A 524 0.95 -1.93 -16.07
N LEU A 525 0.14 -1.81 -17.12
CA LEU A 525 -0.96 -0.85 -17.20
C LEU A 525 -2.28 -1.61 -17.20
N TRP A 526 -3.18 -1.19 -16.32
CA TRP A 526 -4.46 -1.84 -16.07
C TRP A 526 -5.61 -0.89 -16.33
N ASP A 527 -6.67 -1.43 -16.92
CA ASP A 527 -7.94 -0.73 -17.06
C ASP A 527 -8.75 -0.88 -15.77
N VAL A 528 -9.00 0.26 -15.11
CA VAL A 528 -9.74 0.32 -13.85
C VAL A 528 -11.24 0.12 -14.11
N LYS A 529 -11.80 0.72 -15.17
CA LYS A 529 -13.26 0.79 -15.39
C LYS A 529 -13.84 -0.46 -16.03
N LYS A 530 -13.05 -1.19 -16.82
CA LYS A 530 -13.51 -2.40 -17.52
C LYS A 530 -13.90 -3.49 -16.53
N GLY A 531 -15.12 -4.02 -16.64
CA GLY A 531 -15.62 -5.11 -15.81
C GLY A 531 -16.22 -4.71 -14.46
N ILE A 532 -16.28 -3.40 -14.11
CA ILE A 532 -17.04 -2.92 -12.95
C ILE A 532 -18.56 -2.93 -13.25
N SER A 533 -18.96 -2.92 -14.53
CA SER A 533 -20.36 -2.83 -14.98
C SER A 533 -21.04 -4.16 -15.32
N ASP A 534 -20.35 -5.30 -15.19
CA ASP A 534 -20.97 -6.62 -15.36
C ASP A 534 -21.27 -7.19 -13.96
N ASP A 535 -22.48 -6.93 -13.46
CA ASP A 535 -23.02 -7.41 -12.17
C ASP A 535 -23.26 -8.94 -12.11
N SER A 536 -22.43 -9.74 -12.79
CA SER A 536 -22.47 -11.19 -12.70
C SER A 536 -21.05 -11.75 -12.60
N TYR A 537 -20.55 -11.86 -11.36
CA TYR A 537 -19.43 -12.75 -11.06
C TYR A 537 -19.88 -14.20 -11.23
N ASP A 538 -19.92 -14.69 -12.46
CA ASP A 538 -20.05 -16.12 -12.75
C ASP A 538 -18.66 -16.79 -12.63
N MET A 539 -18.41 -17.39 -11.47
CA MET A 539 -17.26 -18.26 -11.22
C MET A 539 -17.48 -19.72 -11.72
N ASP A 540 -18.53 -19.97 -12.52
CA ASP A 540 -18.92 -21.34 -12.91
C ASP A 540 -18.16 -21.93 -14.12
N ASN A 541 -17.31 -21.16 -14.81
CA ASN A 541 -16.62 -21.65 -16.00
C ASN A 541 -15.26 -22.34 -15.75
N LEU A 542 -15.06 -22.96 -14.58
CA LEU A 542 -13.86 -23.79 -14.33
C LEU A 542 -14.09 -25.31 -14.48
N SER A 543 -15.29 -25.77 -14.86
CA SER A 543 -15.54 -27.22 -14.95
C SER A 543 -16.47 -27.63 -16.09
N THR A 544 -16.06 -27.44 -17.33
CA THR A 544 -16.43 -28.33 -18.44
C THR A 544 -15.74 -27.90 -19.73
N ASN A 545 -14.64 -28.57 -20.08
CA ASN A 545 -14.36 -28.90 -21.48
C ASN A 545 -13.31 -30.02 -21.52
N LYS A 546 -13.80 -31.26 -21.59
CA LYS A 546 -13.00 -32.42 -22.01
C LYS A 546 -12.65 -32.23 -23.48
N VAL A 547 -11.44 -31.81 -23.78
CA VAL A 547 -10.87 -31.87 -25.13
C VAL A 547 -10.12 -33.18 -25.30
N ARG A 548 -10.56 -33.96 -26.29
CA ARG A 548 -9.80 -35.06 -26.87
C ARG A 548 -8.56 -34.49 -27.57
N SER A 549 -7.39 -34.98 -27.14
CA SER A 549 -6.13 -35.14 -27.88
C SER A 549 -6.02 -34.50 -29.27
N GLN A 550 -5.15 -33.51 -29.44
CA GLN A 550 -3.76 -33.65 -29.92
C GLN A 550 -3.13 -32.25 -30.03
N ASP A 551 -1.81 -32.21 -29.79
CA ASP A 551 -0.86 -31.10 -29.96
C ASP A 551 -0.62 -30.12 -28.80
N SER A 552 0.66 -29.76 -28.70
CA SER A 552 1.44 -29.50 -27.49
C SER A 552 1.54 -28.03 -27.10
N GLU A 553 1.39 -27.80 -25.78
CA GLU A 553 1.90 -26.68 -24.97
C GLU A 553 1.48 -25.25 -25.34
N THR A 554 0.22 -24.91 -25.07
CA THR A 554 -0.20 -23.54 -24.73
C THR A 554 -1.18 -23.58 -23.56
N LYS A 555 -0.79 -23.06 -22.39
CA LYS A 555 -1.67 -22.88 -21.21
C LYS A 555 -2.54 -21.61 -21.37
N PRO A 556 -3.74 -21.53 -20.76
CA PRO A 556 -4.89 -20.83 -21.33
C PRO A 556 -5.02 -19.34 -20.96
N TYR A 557 -5.31 -18.52 -21.98
CA TYR A 557 -5.37 -17.04 -22.02
C TYR A 557 -6.64 -16.38 -21.45
N SER A 558 -7.30 -16.95 -20.43
CA SER A 558 -8.58 -16.40 -19.91
C SER A 558 -8.43 -15.33 -18.80
N TYR A 559 -7.22 -15.11 -18.28
CA TYR A 559 -7.01 -14.38 -17.01
C TYR A 559 -6.45 -12.95 -17.15
N MET A 560 -6.42 -12.38 -18.36
CA MET A 560 -5.81 -11.06 -18.64
C MET A 560 -6.77 -10.08 -19.32
N LYS A 561 -8.06 -10.08 -18.98
CA LYS A 561 -9.04 -9.18 -19.61
C LYS A 561 -8.77 -7.70 -19.30
N ASP A 562 -8.13 -7.43 -18.17
CA ASP A 562 -7.94 -6.10 -17.58
C ASP A 562 -6.56 -5.51 -17.81
N LEU A 563 -5.60 -6.37 -18.13
CA LEU A 563 -4.23 -5.98 -18.46
C LEU A 563 -4.23 -5.37 -19.86
N MET A 564 -3.85 -4.10 -19.96
CA MET A 564 -3.74 -3.43 -21.24
C MET A 564 -2.37 -3.68 -21.88
N THR A 565 -1.30 -3.49 -21.11
CA THR A 565 0.07 -3.62 -21.64
C THR A 565 1.03 -3.99 -20.51
N ALA A 566 2.01 -4.84 -20.84
CA ALA A 566 3.14 -5.16 -19.97
C ALA A 566 4.45 -4.72 -20.63
N LEU A 567 5.16 -3.81 -19.98
CA LEU A 567 6.41 -3.23 -20.43
C LEU A 567 7.56 -3.85 -19.63
N SER A 568 8.43 -4.60 -20.29
CA SER A 568 9.59 -5.21 -19.64
C SER A 568 10.72 -4.19 -19.40
N THR A 569 11.30 -4.16 -18.21
CA THR A 569 12.37 -3.22 -17.81
C THR A 569 13.76 -3.86 -17.83
N LYS A 570 13.93 -4.95 -18.60
CA LYS A 570 15.23 -5.59 -18.90
C LYS A 570 16.12 -5.84 -17.66
N LYS A 571 15.59 -6.61 -16.70
CA LYS A 571 16.26 -7.04 -15.43
C LYS A 571 16.44 -5.94 -14.37
N THR A 572 15.60 -4.90 -14.41
CA THR A 572 15.58 -3.88 -13.37
C THR A 572 14.22 -3.92 -12.66
N PRO A 573 14.16 -4.27 -11.36
CA PRO A 573 12.90 -4.24 -10.63
C PRO A 573 12.42 -2.79 -10.51
N VAL A 574 11.10 -2.60 -10.54
CA VAL A 574 10.50 -1.27 -10.47
C VAL A 574 10.12 -0.97 -9.03
N TYR A 575 10.82 -0.03 -8.40
CA TYR A 575 10.61 0.34 -7.00
C TYR A 575 9.56 1.44 -6.84
N LYS A 576 9.48 2.37 -7.80
CA LYS A 576 8.52 3.47 -7.73
C LYS A 576 7.90 3.74 -9.10
N ILE A 577 6.59 3.97 -9.09
CA ILE A 577 5.83 4.50 -10.21
C ILE A 577 5.17 5.82 -9.76
N TYR A 578 5.15 6.78 -10.67
CA TYR A 578 4.54 8.09 -10.45
C TYR A 578 3.97 8.66 -11.74
N PHE A 579 2.68 9.02 -11.75
CA PHE A 579 2.06 9.77 -12.83
C PHE A 579 2.25 11.27 -12.62
N THR A 580 2.80 11.95 -13.63
CA THR A 580 2.94 13.40 -13.62
C THR A 580 1.58 14.09 -13.77
N ARG A 581 1.54 15.42 -13.53
CA ARG A 581 0.34 16.24 -13.70
C ARG A 581 -0.25 16.19 -15.12
N ARG A 582 0.60 15.88 -16.11
CA ARG A 582 0.28 15.79 -17.55
C ARG A 582 0.15 14.34 -18.04
N ASN A 583 -0.02 13.37 -17.14
CA ASN A 583 -0.25 11.96 -17.49
C ASN A 583 0.94 11.23 -18.16
N LEU A 584 2.16 11.73 -17.98
CA LEU A 584 3.37 10.94 -18.23
C LEU A 584 3.59 9.99 -17.04
N CYS A 585 3.92 8.72 -17.30
CA CYS A 585 4.23 7.77 -16.25
C CYS A 585 5.75 7.69 -16.06
N LEU A 586 6.25 8.05 -14.88
CA LEU A 586 7.64 7.86 -14.50
C LEU A 586 7.76 6.56 -13.71
N ALA A 587 8.71 5.71 -14.09
CA ALA A 587 9.04 4.50 -13.36
C ALA A 587 10.53 4.54 -13.01
N ALA A 588 10.89 4.11 -11.81
CA ALA A 588 12.27 4.15 -11.32
C ALA A 588 12.66 2.84 -10.65
N GLY A 589 13.90 2.41 -10.90
CA GLY A 589 14.44 1.16 -10.39
C GLY A 589 15.96 1.12 -10.38
N ALA A 590 16.53 0.22 -9.58
CA ALA A 590 17.97 -0.04 -9.55
C ALA A 590 18.33 -1.15 -10.55
N TYR A 591 19.44 -0.97 -11.27
CA TYR A 591 19.97 -2.04 -12.12
C TYR A 591 20.65 -3.13 -11.27
N CYS A 592 20.10 -4.35 -11.32
CA CYS A 592 20.66 -5.51 -10.65
C CYS A 592 21.36 -6.42 -11.68
N ALA A 593 22.70 -6.44 -11.67
CA ALA A 593 23.48 -7.29 -12.58
C ALA A 593 23.30 -8.80 -12.32
N ASN A 594 22.92 -9.17 -11.09
CA ASN A 594 22.82 -10.56 -10.65
C ASN A 594 21.37 -11.00 -10.50
N SER A 595 20.78 -11.45 -11.61
CA SER A 595 19.65 -12.39 -11.59
C SER A 595 20.15 -13.72 -12.17
N THR A 596 21.04 -14.40 -11.44
CA THR A 596 21.10 -15.86 -11.53
C THR A 596 19.86 -16.39 -10.83
N ARG A 597 18.96 -17.02 -11.60
CA ARG A 597 17.92 -17.90 -11.08
C ARG A 597 18.56 -18.83 -10.05
N MET A 598 18.07 -18.82 -8.81
CA MET A 598 18.06 -19.97 -7.92
C MET A 598 16.66 -20.12 -7.37
#